data_AF-A0A015LVR0-F1
#
_entry.id   AF-A0A015LVR0-F1
#
_cell.length_a   1.000
_cell.length_b   1.000
_cell.length_c   1.000
_cell.angle_alpha   90.00
_cell.angle_beta   90.00
_cell.angle_gamma   90.00
#
_symmetry.space_group_name_H-M   'P 1'
#
loop_
_entity.id
_entity.type
_entity.pdbx_description
1 polymer ?
#
loop_
_entity_poly.entity_id
_entity_poly.type
_entity_poly.pdbx_seq_one_letter_code
_entity_poly.pdbx_strand_id
1 'polypeptide(L)' 'MYLSAHQATKKLDISSDTLRRWLKQGKITAKTSPSGTRLYNISYIFPELTSQNVETTHLHHHRQKRFPLHSSL' A
#
# COMPACT_ATOMS: atom_id res chain seq x y z
N MET A 1 4.20 -4.62 -13.66
CA MET A 1 5.03 -4.96 -12.47
C MET A 1 4.12 -5.40 -11.32
N TYR A 2 4.49 -6.44 -10.55
CA TYR A 2 3.72 -6.92 -9.39
C TYR A 2 4.41 -6.54 -8.08
N LEU A 3 3.67 -5.95 -7.15
CA LEU A 3 4.19 -5.36 -5.91
C LEU A 3 3.52 -5.94 -4.68
N SER A 4 4.26 -6.04 -3.57
CA SER A 4 3.62 -6.30 -2.27
C SER A 4 2.67 -5.15 -1.90
N ALA A 5 1.76 -5.39 -0.95
CA ALA A 5 0.85 -4.33 -0.46
C ALA A 5 1.63 -3.09 -0.01
N HIS A 6 2.71 -3.28 0.75
CA HIS A 6 3.56 -2.20 1.24
C HIS A 6 4.20 -1.41 0.09
N GLN A 7 4.81 -2.11 -0.89
CA GLN A 7 5.42 -1.46 -2.05
C GLN A 7 4.39 -0.70 -2.88
N ALA A 8 3.21 -1.28 -3.10
CA ALA A 8 2.13 -0.63 -3.84
C ALA A 8 1.62 0.63 -3.13
N THR A 9 1.39 0.58 -1.82
CA THR A 9 0.98 1.76 -1.04
C THR A 9 2.01 2.88 -1.08
N LYS A 10 3.31 2.53 -1.02
CA LYS A 10 4.39 3.51 -1.09
C LYS A 10 4.53 4.12 -2.47
N LYS A 11 4.38 3.32 -3.53
CA LYS A 11 4.43 3.81 -4.92
C LYS A 11 3.24 4.69 -5.30
N LEU A 12 2.06 4.39 -4.77
CA LEU A 12 0.83 5.11 -5.09
C LEU A 12 0.54 6.28 -4.12
N ASP A 13 1.30 6.39 -3.03
CA ASP A 13 1.04 7.28 -1.91
C ASP A 13 -0.40 7.20 -1.38
N ILE A 14 -0.88 5.97 -1.16
CA ILE A 14 -2.23 5.71 -0.63
C ILE A 14 -2.19 4.80 0.60
N SER A 15 -3.25 4.87 1.38
CA SER A 15 -3.46 3.92 2.48
C SER A 15 -3.70 2.49 1.97
N SER A 16 -3.37 1.50 2.81
CA SER A 16 -3.71 0.10 2.56
C SER A 16 -5.22 -0.12 2.39
N ASP A 17 -6.06 0.66 3.09
CA ASP A 17 -7.51 0.63 2.94
C ASP A 17 -7.95 1.06 1.54
N THR A 18 -7.38 2.15 1.04
CA THR A 18 -7.63 2.63 -0.33
C THR A 18 -7.22 1.58 -1.36
N LEU A 19 -6.03 0.97 -1.19
CA LEU A 19 -5.55 -0.10 -2.07
C LEU A 19 -6.53 -1.28 -2.12
N ARG A 20 -7.04 -1.73 -0.96
CA ARG A 20 -8.04 -2.81 -0.88
C ARG A 20 -9.37 -2.43 -1.53
N ARG A 21 -9.83 -1.19 -1.34
CA ARG A 21 -11.06 -0.69 -1.98
C ARG A 21 -10.92 -0.68 -3.49
N TRP A 22 -9.79 -0.24 -4.02
CA TRP A 22 -9.54 -0.23 -5.46
C TRP A 22 -9.50 -1.63 -6.05
N LEU A 23 -8.91 -2.60 -5.34
CA LEU A 23 -8.95 -4.01 -5.73
C LEU A 23 -10.41 -4.53 -5.77
N LYS A 24 -11.21 -4.25 -4.73
CA LYS A 24 -12.63 -4.64 -4.69
C LYS A 24 -13.45 -3.99 -5.81
N GLN A 25 -13.09 -2.77 -6.20
CA GLN A 25 -13.71 -2.04 -7.31
C GLN A 25 -13.22 -2.49 -8.69
N GLY A 26 -12.22 -3.38 -8.78
CA GLY A 26 -11.64 -3.82 -10.06
C GLY A 26 -10.75 -2.78 -10.76
N LYS A 27 -10.40 -1.67 -10.08
CA LYS A 27 -9.51 -0.62 -10.64
C LYS A 27 -8.06 -1.09 -10.79
N ILE A 28 -7.66 -2.02 -9.94
CA ILE A 28 -6.36 -2.69 -9.95
C ILE A 28 -6.59 -4.19 -9.82
N THR A 29 -5.60 -4.97 -10.24
CA THR A 29 -5.65 -6.43 -10.12
C THR A 29 -4.58 -6.93 -9.15
N ALA A 30 -4.78 -8.12 -8.62
CA ALA A 30 -3.80 -8.79 -7.77
C ALA A 30 -3.74 -10.28 -8.09
N LYS A 31 -2.56 -10.88 -7.91
CA LYS A 31 -2.36 -12.33 -7.94
C LYS A 31 -1.86 -12.82 -6.60
N THR A 32 -2.15 -14.06 -6.25
CA THR A 32 -1.60 -14.72 -5.05
C THR A 32 -0.35 -15.47 -5.46
N SER A 33 0.77 -15.26 -4.76
CA SER A 33 1.98 -16.08 -4.94
C SER A 33 1.76 -17.50 -4.42
N PRO A 34 2.59 -18.48 -4.80
CA PRO A 34 2.54 -19.82 -4.22
C PRO A 34 2.68 -19.82 -2.69
N SER A 35 3.39 -18.83 -2.13
CA SER A 35 3.53 -18.62 -0.69
C SER A 35 2.32 -17.97 -0.01
N GLY A 36 1.24 -17.67 -0.75
CA GLY A 36 0.02 -17.05 -0.22
C GLY A 36 0.03 -15.53 -0.15
N THR A 37 1.12 -14.87 -0.56
CA THR A 37 1.23 -13.41 -0.55
C THR A 37 0.49 -12.79 -1.72
N ARG A 38 -0.37 -11.80 -1.45
CA ARG A 38 -1.03 -11.02 -2.52
C ARG A 38 -0.06 -10.00 -3.13
N LEU A 39 0.05 -10.02 -4.45
CA LEU A 39 0.89 -9.14 -5.25
C LEU A 39 0.00 -8.32 -6.19
N TYR A 40 0.08 -7.00 -6.09
CA TYR A 40 -0.75 -6.03 -6.79
C TYR A 40 -0.11 -5.58 -8.10
N ASN A 41 -0.91 -5.51 -9.16
CA ASN A 41 -0.54 -4.90 -10.43
C ASN A 41 -1.14 -3.50 -10.51
N ILE A 42 -0.27 -2.49 -10.46
CA ILE A 42 -0.67 -1.07 -10.48
C ILE A 42 -0.36 -0.39 -11.82
N SER A 43 0.03 -1.16 -12.85
CA SER A 43 0.52 -0.63 -14.12
C SER A 43 -0.55 0.18 -14.88
N TYR A 44 -1.83 -0.12 -14.66
CA TYR A 44 -2.95 0.62 -15.26
C TYR A 44 -3.15 2.02 -14.70
N ILE A 45 -2.77 2.26 -13.44
CA ILE A 45 -2.96 3.58 -12.81
C ILE A 45 -1.91 4.56 -13.33
N PHE A 46 -0.71 4.07 -13.63
CA PHE A 46 0.41 4.88 -14.08
C PHE A 46 1.21 4.14 -15.16
N PRO A 47 0.78 4.25 -16.44
CA PRO A 47 1.53 3.67 -17.55
C PRO A 47 2.95 4.26 -17.68
N GLU A 48 3.13 5.53 -17.30
CA GLU A 48 4.41 6.27 -17.33
C GLU A 48 5.45 5.75 -16.30
N LEU A 49 5.01 5.11 -15.20
CA LEU A 49 5.91 4.68 -14.11
C LEU A 49 6.68 3.38 -14.42
N THR A 50 6.56 2.82 -15.62
CA THR A 50 7.41 1.72 -16.08
C THR A 50 8.84 2.18 -16.39
N SER A 51 9.06 3.49 -16.51
CA SER A 51 10.33 4.07 -16.92
C SER A 51 11.06 4.71 -15.75
N GLN A 52 11.85 3.89 -15.06
CA GLN A 52 12.99 4.27 -14.21
C GLN A 52 12.78 5.06 -12.90
N ASN A 53 13.55 4.56 -11.94
CA ASN A 53 14.15 5.20 -10.77
C ASN A 53 13.38 5.29 -9.44
N VAL A 54 14.16 4.99 -8.41
CA VAL A 54 13.76 4.57 -7.08
C VAL A 54 14.26 5.63 -6.12
N GLU A 55 13.43 6.62 -5.78
CA GLU A 55 13.72 7.49 -4.65
C GLU A 55 12.76 7.20 -3.50
N THR A 56 13.31 6.58 -2.47
CA THR A 56 12.62 6.12 -1.28
C THR A 56 12.64 7.24 -0.25
N THR A 57 11.80 8.27 -0.38
CA THR A 57 11.70 9.28 0.67
C THR A 57 10.89 8.72 1.83
N HIS A 58 11.60 8.51 2.93
CA HIS A 58 11.17 7.77 4.12
C HIS A 58 10.31 8.66 5.04
N LEU A 59 9.03 8.90 4.69
CA LEU A 59 8.08 9.49 5.64
C LEU A 59 7.55 8.42 6.60
N HIS A 60 8.16 8.40 7.79
CA HIS A 60 7.86 7.52 8.91
C HIS A 60 6.69 8.11 9.71
N HIS A 61 5.44 7.80 9.35
CA HIS A 61 4.27 8.15 10.18
C HIS A 61 3.96 7.02 11.16
N HIS A 62 4.74 6.98 12.24
CA HIS A 62 4.44 6.19 13.42
C HIS A 62 3.38 6.93 14.26
N ARG A 63 2.08 6.65 14.01
CA ARG A 63 1.01 6.98 14.97
C ARG A 63 0.78 5.78 15.89
N GLN A 64 1.52 5.72 16.99
CA GLN A 64 1.05 5.02 18.18
C GLN A 64 -0.17 5.77 18.71
N LYS A 65 -1.34 5.13 18.71
CA LYS A 65 -2.48 5.60 19.51
C LYS A 65 -2.18 5.29 20.98
N ARG A 66 -1.65 6.27 21.72
CA ARG A 66 -1.73 6.26 23.19
C ARG A 66 -3.20 6.46 23.57
N PHE A 67 -3.83 5.44 24.12
CA PHE A 67 -5.07 5.60 24.88
C PHE A 67 -4.70 6.19 26.25
N PRO A 68 -5.30 7.31 26.70
CA PRO A 68 -5.12 7.75 28.07
C PRO A 68 -5.85 6.78 29.00
N LEU A 69 -5.09 6.12 29.89
CA LEU A 69 -5.66 5.48 31.06
C LEU A 69 -6.20 6.59 31.96
N HIS A 70 -7.51 6.67 32.09
CA HIS A 70 -8.14 7.49 33.12
C HIS A 70 -7.86 6.80 34.46
N SER A 71 -6.87 7.30 35.19
CA SER A 71 -6.80 7.12 36.64
C SER A 71 -7.76 8.10 37.29
N SER A 72 -8.77 7.58 37.99
CA SER A 72 -9.60 8.36 38.91
C SER A 72 -9.61 7.64 40.24
N LEU A 73 -9.47 8.47 41.27
CA LEU A 73 -9.26 8.22 42.70
C LEU A 73 -10.25 7.22 43.32
#